data_AF-A0A327SS31-F1
#
_entry.id   AF-A0A327SS31-F1
#
_cell.length_a   1.000
_cell.length_b   1.000
_cell.length_c   1.000
_cell.angle_alpha   90.00
_cell.angle_beta   90.00
_cell.angle_gamma   90.00
#
_symmetry.space_group_name_H-M   'P 1'
#
loop_
_entity.id
_entity.type
_entity.pdbx_description
1 polymer ?
#
loop_
_entity_poly.entity_id
_entity_poly.type
_entity_poly.pdbx_seq_one_letter_code
_entity_poly.pdbx_strand_id
1 'polypeptide(L)' 'MYSEARKLHLIEEVIKIKSDAVLTEIEAVVKKSMTISRLKKTSAHDFLGIISKKDIKLMNAAIEDGCEQINDDDWK' A
#
# COMPACT_ATOMS: atom_id res chain seq x y z
N MET A 1 22.97 -14.62 -11.53
CA MET A 1 23.71 -14.38 -12.79
C MET A 1 22.81 -13.88 -13.95
N TYR A 2 21.62 -14.45 -14.20
CA TYR A 2 20.74 -13.97 -15.29
C TYR A 2 20.21 -12.53 -15.12
N SER A 3 19.99 -12.09 -13.88
CA SER A 3 19.47 -10.75 -13.58
C SER A 3 20.46 -9.62 -13.88
N GLU A 4 21.77 -9.84 -13.77
CA GLU A 4 22.78 -8.81 -14.04
C GLU A 4 22.96 -8.58 -15.53
N ALA A 5 23.06 -9.65 -16.32
CA ALA A 5 23.09 -9.56 -17.78
C ALA A 5 21.85 -8.82 -18.32
N ARG A 6 20.67 -9.12 -17.77
CA ARG A 6 19.42 -8.45 -18.15
C ARG A 6 19.41 -6.96 -17.80
N LYS A 7 19.98 -6.56 -16.66
CA LYS A 7 20.10 -5.14 -16.28
C LYS A 7 21.00 -4.38 -17.24
N LEU A 8 22.16 -4.96 -17.58
CA LEU A 8 23.11 -4.34 -18.51
C LEU A 8 22.48 -4.14 -19.90
N HIS A 9 21.79 -5.16 -20.42
CA HIS A 9 21.09 -5.06 -21.70
C HIS A 9 20.03 -3.96 -21.69
N LEU A 10 19.25 -3.85 -20.60
CA LEU A 10 18.23 -2.80 -20.49
C LEU A 10 18.83 -1.39 -20.49
N ILE A 11 19.96 -1.20 -19.79
CA ILE A 11 20.67 0.08 -19.75
C ILE A 11 21.19 0.45 -21.15
N GLU A 12 21.75 -0.52 -21.88
CA GLU A 12 22.28 -0.30 -23.22
C GLU A 12 21.18 0.17 -24.19
N GLU A 13 20.01 -0.47 -24.15
CA GLU A 13 18.88 -0.08 -25.00
C GLU A 13 18.35 1.31 -24.64
N VAL A 14 18.29 1.66 -23.34
CA VAL A 14 17.88 3.00 -22.90
C VAL A 14 18.86 4.09 -23.38
N ILE A 15 20.18 3.82 -23.37
CA ILE A 15 21.19 4.76 -23.87
C ILE A 15 21.03 5.03 -25.38
N LYS A 16 20.56 4.05 -26.15
CA LYS A 16 20.34 4.19 -27.61
C LYS A 16 19.12 5.03 -27.96
N ILE A 17 18.18 5.24 -27.03
CA ILE A 17 16.96 6.01 -27.27
C ILE A 17 17.30 7.50 -27.37
N LYS A 18 16.88 8.12 -28.47
CA LYS A 18 17.07 9.56 -28.74
C LYS A 18 15.83 10.41 -28.50
N SER A 19 14.71 9.78 -28.15
CA SER A 19 13.43 10.45 -27.94
C SER A 19 13.20 10.73 -26.46
N ASP A 20 13.17 12.00 -26.10
CA ASP A 20 12.89 12.44 -24.72
C ASP A 20 11.50 12.02 -24.24
N ALA A 21 10.53 11.94 -25.15
CA ALA A 21 9.18 11.45 -24.83
C ALA A 21 9.23 10.00 -24.34
N VAL A 22 9.95 9.14 -25.05
CA VAL A 22 10.11 7.72 -24.67
C VAL A 22 10.89 7.58 -23.37
N LEU A 23 11.94 8.38 -23.16
CA LEU A 23 12.68 8.39 -21.90
C LEU A 23 11.80 8.80 -20.71
N THR A 24 10.93 9.79 -20.91
CA THR A 24 9.98 10.25 -19.88
C THR A 24 9.00 9.14 -19.47
N GLU A 25 8.49 8.37 -20.43
CA GLU A 25 7.61 7.24 -20.16
C GLU A 25 8.33 6.11 -19.39
N ILE A 26 9.57 5.79 -19.80
CA ILE A 26 10.39 4.78 -19.10
C ILE A 26 10.65 5.22 -17.66
N GLU A 27 11.02 6.49 -17.44
CA GLU A 27 11.21 7.03 -16.10
C GLU A 27 9.95 6.92 -15.24
N ALA A 28 8.77 7.22 -15.81
CA ALA A 28 7.51 7.14 -15.10
C ALA A 28 7.22 5.71 -14.62
N VAL A 29 7.47 4.71 -15.47
CA VAL A 29 7.31 3.29 -15.12
C VAL A 29 8.25 2.89 -13.99
N VAL A 30 9.54 3.26 -14.09
CA VAL A 30 10.54 2.97 -13.06
C VAL A 30 10.16 3.63 -11.73
N LYS A 31 9.85 4.93 -11.73
CA LYS A 31 9.44 5.69 -10.53
C LYS A 31 8.19 5.08 -9.88
N LYS A 32 7.20 4.70 -10.68
CA LYS A 32 5.96 4.05 -10.18
C LYS A 32 6.28 2.72 -9.50
N SER A 33 7.10 1.86 -10.11
CA SER A 33 7.46 0.57 -9.52
C SER A 33 8.23 0.72 -8.20
N MET A 34 9.14 1.70 -8.10
CA MET A 34 9.86 2.01 -6.86
C MET A 34 8.93 2.58 -5.78
N THR A 35 7.93 3.37 -6.17
CA THR A 35 6.94 3.93 -5.25
C THR A 35 5.99 2.86 -4.73
N ILE A 36 5.57 1.91 -5.57
CA ILE A 36 4.73 0.76 -5.14
C ILE A 36 5.48 -0.12 -4.13
N SER A 37 6.81 -0.26 -4.27
CA SER A 37 7.62 -0.98 -3.27
C SER A 37 7.73 -0.26 -1.92
N ARG A 38 7.47 1.06 -1.87
CA ARG A 38 7.13 1.78 -0.65
C ARG A 38 5.61 1.70 -0.43
N LEU A 39 5.12 0.51 -0.09
CA LEU A 39 3.77 0.37 0.45
C LEU A 39 3.65 1.32 1.64
N LYS A 40 2.96 2.44 1.43
CA LYS A 40 2.52 3.35 2.48
C LYS A 40 1.79 2.46 3.49
N LYS A 41 2.22 2.43 4.76
CA LYS A 41 1.48 1.72 5.79
C LYS A 41 0.05 2.26 5.76
N THR A 42 -0.89 1.41 5.39
CA THR A 42 -2.32 1.76 5.36
C THR A 42 -2.71 2.18 6.76
N SER A 43 -3.14 3.42 6.91
CA SER A 43 -3.61 3.95 8.18
C SER A 43 -5.11 3.69 8.28
N ALA A 44 -5.62 3.46 9.49
CA ALA A 44 -7.07 3.43 9.73
C ALA A 44 -7.75 4.73 9.24
N HIS A 45 -7.01 5.85 9.24
CA HIS A 45 -7.47 7.13 8.73
C HIS A 45 -7.75 7.13 7.21
N ASP A 46 -7.12 6.24 6.45
CA ASP A 46 -7.35 6.10 5.00
C ASP A 46 -8.77 5.57 4.69
N PHE A 47 -9.47 5.02 5.69
CA PHE A 47 -10.83 4.48 5.56
C PHE A 47 -11.91 5.42 6.12
N LEU A 48 -11.54 6.62 6.61
CA LEU A 48 -12.50 7.61 7.10
C LEU A 48 -13.43 8.06 5.96
N GLY A 49 -14.73 7.90 6.17
CA GLY A 49 -15.77 8.27 5.20
C GLY A 49 -16.13 7.20 4.17
N ILE A 50 -15.38 6.09 4.09
CA ILE A 50 -15.69 4.96 3.21
C ILE A 50 -16.60 3.94 3.91
N ILE A 51 -16.43 3.77 5.23
CA ILE A 51 -17.15 2.77 6.02
C ILE A 51 -18.62 3.20 6.20
N SER A 52 -19.55 2.30 5.86
CA SER A 52 -20.98 2.57 6.00
C SER A 52 -21.43 2.45 7.46
N LYS A 53 -22.55 3.10 7.81
CA LYS A 53 -23.13 2.98 9.16
C LYS A 53 -23.48 1.54 9.56
N LYS A 54 -23.74 0.66 8.59
CA LYS A 54 -24.03 -0.75 8.85
C LYS A 54 -22.77 -1.50 9.27
N ASP A 55 -21.66 -1.23 8.60
CA ASP A 55 -20.37 -1.85 8.91
C ASP A 55 -19.87 -1.42 10.29
N ILE A 56 -20.04 -0.14 10.65
CA ILE A 56 -19.71 0.38 11.99
C ILE A 56 -20.48 -0.36 13.08
N LYS A 57 -21.79 -0.60 12.87
CA LYS A 57 -22.60 -1.35 13.85
C LYS A 57 -22.10 -2.78 14.03
N LEU A 58 -21.71 -3.43 12.94
CA LEU A 58 -21.23 -4.80 12.95
C LEU A 58 -19.86 -4.90 13.65
N MET A 59 -18.99 -3.91 13.42
CA MET A 59 -17.71 -3.79 14.12
C MET A 59 -17.91 -3.57 15.63
N ASN A 60 -18.81 -2.66 16.03
CA ASN A 60 -19.08 -2.41 17.44
C ASN A 60 -19.66 -3.63 18.15
N ALA A 61 -20.60 -4.34 17.51
CA ALA A 61 -21.17 -5.57 18.07
C ALA A 61 -20.11 -6.66 18.27
N ALA A 62 -19.19 -6.82 17.31
CA ALA A 62 -18.09 -7.77 17.42
C ALA A 62 -17.07 -7.39 18.51
N ILE A 63 -16.82 -6.09 18.71
CA ILE A 63 -15.96 -5.59 19.79
C ILE A 63 -16.61 -5.86 21.15
N GLU A 64 -17.92 -5.57 21.29
CA GLU A 64 -18.65 -5.74 22.54
C GLU A 64 -18.82 -7.22 22.93
N ASP A 65 -18.98 -8.11 21.96
CA ASP A 65 -19.02 -9.56 22.15
C ASP A 65 -17.63 -10.14 22.52
N GLY A 66 -16.56 -9.54 21.99
CA GLY A 66 -15.18 -9.96 22.24
C GLY A 66 -14.54 -9.38 23.50
N CYS A 67 -15.06 -8.27 24.04
CA CYS A 67 -14.54 -7.64 25.25
C CYS A 67 -15.20 -8.23 26.51
N GLU A 68 -14.38 -8.55 27.50
CA GLU A 68 -14.89 -8.91 28.83
C GLU A 68 -15.69 -7.74 29.41
N GLN A 69 -16.91 -8.04 29.86
CA GLN A 69 -17.76 -7.08 30.55
C GLN A 69 -17.18 -6.90 31.95
N ILE A 70 -16.39 -5.85 32.13
CA ILE A 70 -15.85 -5.49 33.45
C ILE A 70 -17.02 -5.03 34.31
N ASN A 71 -17.36 -5.80 35.34
CA ASN A 71 -18.31 -5.40 36.37
C ASN A 71 -17.55 -4.57 37.42
N ASP A 72 -17.99 -3.33 37.67
CA ASP A 72 -17.37 -2.46 38.68
C ASP A 72 -17.37 -3.09 40.09
N ASP A 73 -18.29 -4.01 40.35
CA ASP A 73 -18.38 -4.77 41.61
C ASP A 73 -17.32 -5.87 41.75
N ASP A 74 -16.66 -6.31 40.67
CA ASP A 74 -15.57 -7.31 40.72
C ASP A 74 -14.25 -6.70 41.24
N TRP A 75 -14.19 -5.37 41.37
CA TRP A 75 -13.01 -4.61 41.81
C TRP A 75 -13.13 -4.02 43.22
N LYS A 76 -14.11 -4.46 44.02
CA LYS A 76 -14.39 -3.95 45.36
C LYS A 76 -14.27 -5.03 46.44
#